data_AF-A0A418VFT7-F1
#
_entry.id   AF-A0A418VFT7-F1
#
_cell.length_a   1.000
_cell.length_b   1.000
_cell.length_c   1.000
_cell.angle_alpha   90.00
_cell.angle_beta   90.00
_cell.angle_gamma   90.00
#
_symmetry.space_group_name_H-M   'P 1'
#
loop_
_entity.id
_entity.type
_entity.pdbx_description
1 polymer ?
#
loop_
_entity_poly.entity_id
_entity_poly.type
_entity_poly.pdbx_seq_one_letter_code
_entity_poly.pdbx_strand_id
1 'polypeptide(L)'
;MENDTQYKDNLITAVSSSGDGRHSITTNDGWSFFAPKGPITPTPGMVARFYGRGLGCPVRGLVIDGHTFFYQTAADFQAEQERNVAADRQARLDAFSAGRAEQLSTIAQLPEPFQQRLNGFMARRPETAWEDQGYELATCQAAVVILNTCATAEAVRQFGGLKYGEQIQRAPELERMGLSGNMFAVAVRLASFFRESPELIAREHAAICPLVGCERAGCPTLDSQL
;
A
#
# COMPACT_ATOMS: atom_id res chain seq x y z
N MET A 1 2.06 -10.86 31.66
CA MET A 1 2.96 -11.64 30.80
C MET A 1 2.88 -13.13 31.11
N GLU A 2 2.85 -13.55 32.38
CA GLU A 2 2.87 -14.97 32.79
C GLU A 2 1.74 -15.85 32.22
N ASN A 3 0.59 -15.28 31.87
CA ASN A 3 -0.54 -16.03 31.29
C ASN A 3 -0.67 -15.87 29.77
N ASP A 4 0.28 -15.18 29.13
CA ASP A 4 0.25 -14.96 27.69
C ASP A 4 0.94 -16.12 26.96
N THR A 5 0.16 -16.94 26.28
CA THR A 5 0.63 -18.12 25.55
C THR A 5 0.92 -17.84 24.08
N GLN A 6 0.65 -16.61 23.61
CA GLN A 6 0.84 -16.23 22.21
C GLN A 6 2.22 -15.60 22.03
N TYR A 7 3.24 -16.45 22.01
CA TYR A 7 4.62 -16.04 21.75
C TYR A 7 5.40 -17.07 20.93
N LYS A 8 6.53 -16.64 20.38
CA LYS A 8 7.53 -17.49 19.74
C LYS A 8 8.91 -17.15 20.28
N ASP A 9 9.62 -18.18 20.73
CA ASP A 9 11.02 -18.08 21.13
C ASP A 9 11.92 -18.37 19.92
N ASN A 10 12.93 -17.52 19.71
CA ASN A 10 13.93 -17.72 18.68
C ASN A 10 15.32 -17.43 19.22
N LEU A 11 16.31 -18.18 18.73
CA LEU A 11 17.71 -17.98 19.09
C LEU A 11 18.27 -16.81 18.27
N ILE A 12 18.91 -15.85 18.94
CA ILE A 12 19.64 -14.77 18.26
C ILE A 12 20.93 -15.35 17.66
N THR A 13 21.13 -15.17 16.35
CA THR A 13 22.30 -15.64 15.61
C THR A 13 23.26 -14.50 15.24
N ALA A 14 22.75 -13.28 15.10
CA ALA A 14 23.59 -12.09 14.85
C ALA A 14 22.98 -10.84 15.49
N VAL A 15 23.83 -9.86 15.81
CA VAL A 15 23.43 -8.55 16.33
C VAL A 15 24.23 -7.46 15.63
N SER A 16 23.56 -6.42 15.15
CA SER A 16 24.16 -5.20 14.63
C SER A 16 23.69 -4.00 15.46
N SER A 17 24.62 -3.14 15.87
CA SER A 17 24.30 -2.01 16.74
C SER A 17 24.10 -0.73 15.94
N SER A 18 23.06 0.02 16.29
CA SER A 18 22.88 1.42 15.93
C SER A 18 23.53 2.25 17.03
N GLY A 19 24.29 3.29 16.69
CA GLY A 19 25.06 4.12 17.65
C GLY A 19 24.25 4.83 18.74
N ASP A 20 22.92 4.65 18.79
CA ASP A 20 21.99 5.20 19.77
C ASP A 20 21.52 4.16 20.82
N GLY A 21 22.10 2.97 20.83
CA GLY A 21 21.77 1.89 21.76
C GLY A 21 20.59 1.03 21.33
N ARG A 22 20.11 1.17 20.09
CA ARG A 22 19.16 0.24 19.46
C ARG A 22 19.93 -0.84 18.70
N HIS A 23 19.35 -2.03 18.56
CA HIS A 23 20.03 -3.16 17.93
C HIS A 23 19.14 -3.83 16.89
N SER A 24 19.70 -4.17 15.74
CA SER A 24 19.10 -5.15 14.83
C SER A 24 19.54 -6.54 15.28
N ILE A 25 18.60 -7.40 15.65
CA ILE A 25 18.85 -8.81 16.00
C ILE A 25 18.39 -9.70 14.85
N THR A 26 19.21 -10.66 14.45
CA THR A 26 18.85 -11.71 13.48
C THR A 26 18.61 -13.01 14.23
N THR A 27 17.53 -13.72 13.91
CA THR A 27 17.13 -14.96 14.55
C THR A 27 17.49 -16.19 13.70
N ASN A 28 17.44 -17.37 14.31
CA ASN A 28 17.74 -18.65 13.66
C ASN A 28 16.78 -19.04 12.52
N ASP A 29 15.63 -18.37 12.39
CA ASP A 29 14.72 -18.50 11.25
C ASP A 29 15.01 -17.50 10.11
N GLY A 30 16.11 -16.75 10.20
CA GLY A 30 16.59 -15.83 9.17
C GLY A 30 15.93 -14.45 9.18
N TRP A 31 14.91 -14.24 10.02
CA TRP A 31 14.29 -12.92 10.18
C TRP A 31 15.18 -11.99 11.00
N SER A 32 15.03 -10.69 10.78
CA SER A 32 15.66 -9.67 11.63
C SER A 32 14.60 -8.77 12.24
N PHE A 33 14.84 -8.35 13.48
CA PHE A 33 13.97 -7.46 14.22
C PHE A 33 14.77 -6.32 14.84
N PHE A 34 14.20 -5.12 14.85
CA PHE A 34 14.83 -3.95 15.43
C PHE A 34 14.44 -3.81 16.91
N ALA A 35 15.31 -4.27 17.80
CA ALA A 35 15.14 -4.14 19.23
C ALA A 35 15.40 -2.68 19.67
N PRO A 36 14.47 -2.05 20.42
CA PRO A 36 14.69 -0.72 20.96
C PRO A 36 15.83 -0.75 22.00
N LYS A 37 16.25 0.43 22.46
CA LYS A 37 17.18 0.50 23.59
C LYS A 37 16.54 -0.15 24.82
N GLY A 38 17.25 -1.09 25.42
CA GLY A 38 16.72 -1.92 26.49
C GLY A 38 17.67 -2.05 27.68
N PRO A 39 17.30 -2.91 28.65
CA PRO A 39 18.06 -3.11 29.88
C PRO A 39 19.38 -3.88 29.69
N ILE A 40 19.54 -4.57 28.57
CA ILE A 40 20.76 -5.32 28.20
C ILE A 40 21.14 -5.04 26.75
N THR A 41 22.40 -5.29 26.41
CA THR A 41 22.84 -5.37 25.02
C THR A 41 22.61 -6.80 24.51
N PRO A 42 21.78 -7.01 23.48
CA PRO A 42 21.58 -8.34 22.91
C PRO A 42 22.90 -8.91 22.36
N THR A 43 23.10 -10.22 22.50
CA THR A 43 24.26 -10.92 21.94
C THR A 43 23.82 -12.23 21.28
N PRO A 44 24.57 -12.73 20.27
CA PRO A 44 24.31 -14.06 19.70
C PRO A 44 24.30 -15.14 20.78
N GLY A 45 23.37 -16.08 20.69
CA GLY A 45 23.15 -17.14 21.67
C GLY A 45 22.02 -16.86 22.68
N MET A 46 21.60 -15.60 22.85
CA MET A 46 20.44 -15.26 23.67
C MET A 46 19.12 -15.69 23.02
N VAL A 47 18.11 -15.97 23.84
CA VAL A 47 16.75 -16.29 23.37
C VAL A 47 15.90 -15.03 23.33
N ALA A 48 15.37 -14.69 22.16
CA ALA A 48 14.38 -13.64 21.97
C ALA A 48 12.97 -14.23 21.91
N ARG A 49 12.13 -13.87 22.89
CA ARG A 49 10.70 -14.16 22.92
C ARG A 49 9.92 -13.00 22.33
N PHE A 50 9.25 -13.26 21.21
CA PHE A 50 8.37 -12.30 20.54
C PHE A 50 6.91 -12.63 20.89
N TYR A 51 6.19 -11.68 21.49
CA TYR A 51 4.76 -11.81 21.77
C TYR A 51 3.93 -11.37 20.56
N GLY A 52 2.89 -12.14 20.24
CA GLY A 52 2.08 -12.02 19.04
C GLY A 52 2.20 -13.26 18.14
N ARG A 53 1.92 -13.11 16.84
CA ARG A 53 1.97 -14.23 15.87
C ARG A 53 3.39 -14.57 15.39
N GLY A 54 4.41 -13.89 15.92
CA GLY A 54 5.81 -14.01 15.52
C GLY A 54 6.25 -12.98 14.48
N LEU A 55 7.50 -13.11 14.03
CA LEU A 55 8.10 -12.22 13.02
C LEU A 55 7.38 -12.35 11.68
N GLY A 56 7.16 -11.21 11.01
CA GLY A 56 6.28 -11.11 9.84
C GLY A 56 4.82 -10.73 10.18
N CYS A 57 4.49 -10.63 11.47
CA CYS A 57 3.24 -10.04 11.98
C CYS A 57 3.56 -8.92 12.97
N PRO A 58 2.57 -8.10 13.37
CA PRO A 58 2.79 -7.13 14.44
C PRO A 58 3.25 -7.81 15.74
N VAL A 59 4.40 -7.35 16.25
CA VAL A 59 5.01 -7.82 17.50
C VAL A 59 4.57 -6.88 18.61
N ARG A 60 3.89 -7.42 19.63
CA ARG A 60 3.39 -6.63 20.77
C ARG A 60 4.25 -6.75 22.03
N GLY A 61 5.35 -7.49 21.97
CA GLY A 61 6.32 -7.55 23.05
C GLY A 61 7.61 -8.27 22.66
N LEU A 62 8.71 -7.88 23.32
CA LEU A 62 10.03 -8.47 23.17
C LEU A 62 10.66 -8.68 24.55
N VAL A 63 11.04 -9.93 24.83
CA VAL A 63 11.86 -10.30 25.99
C VAL A 63 13.09 -11.01 25.47
N ILE A 64 14.28 -10.59 25.89
CA ILE A 64 15.56 -11.22 25.52
C ILE A 64 16.21 -11.73 26.79
N ASP A 65 16.43 -13.05 26.85
CA ASP A 65 17.07 -13.72 27.99
C ASP A 65 16.45 -13.34 29.35
N GLY A 66 15.12 -13.29 29.40
CA GLY A 66 14.35 -12.89 30.59
C GLY A 66 14.20 -11.38 30.82
N HIS A 67 14.90 -10.54 30.05
CA HIS A 67 14.80 -9.08 30.16
C HIS A 67 13.77 -8.49 29.19
N THR A 68 12.75 -7.81 29.73
CA THR A 68 11.71 -7.16 28.95
C THR A 68 12.18 -5.85 28.33
N PHE A 69 12.09 -5.75 27.00
CA PHE A 69 12.35 -4.51 26.25
C PHE A 69 11.07 -3.69 26.12
N PHE A 70 9.97 -4.35 25.74
CA PHE A 70 8.62 -3.79 25.74
C PHE A 70 7.60 -4.93 25.77
N TYR A 71 6.39 -4.65 26.23
CA TYR A 71 5.30 -5.62 26.21
C TYR A 71 3.94 -4.91 26.31
N GLN A 72 2.98 -5.39 25.54
CA GLN A 72 1.57 -5.02 25.61
C GLN A 72 0.71 -6.29 25.59
N THR A 73 -0.41 -6.24 26.33
CA THR A 73 -1.40 -7.31 26.25
C THR A 73 -2.06 -7.31 24.87
N ALA A 74 -2.68 -8.43 24.47
CA ALA A 74 -3.43 -8.49 23.22
C ALA A 74 -4.56 -7.45 23.17
N ALA A 75 -5.25 -7.23 24.31
CA ALA A 75 -6.32 -6.25 24.43
C ALA A 75 -5.81 -4.80 24.29
N ASP A 76 -4.71 -4.45 24.97
CA ASP A 76 -4.12 -3.11 24.86
C ASP A 76 -3.63 -2.82 23.44
N PHE A 77 -2.96 -3.80 22.83
CA PHE A 77 -2.47 -3.69 21.46
C PHE A 77 -3.64 -3.52 20.48
N GLN A 78 -4.71 -4.31 20.62
CA GLN A 78 -5.90 -4.17 19.78
C GLN A 78 -6.56 -2.79 19.96
N ALA A 79 -6.76 -2.34 21.20
CA ALA A 79 -7.34 -1.03 21.46
C ALA A 79 -6.48 0.11 20.90
N GLU A 80 -5.15 -0.03 20.93
CA GLU A 80 -4.24 0.93 20.28
C GLU A 80 -4.36 0.89 18.75
N GLN A 81 -4.39 -0.30 18.15
CA GLN A 81 -4.61 -0.44 16.70
C GLN A 81 -5.93 0.20 16.26
N GLU A 82 -7.01 -0.02 17.01
CA GLU A 82 -8.32 0.60 16.74
C GLU A 82 -8.26 2.13 16.83
N ARG A 83 -7.59 2.68 17.85
CA ARG A 83 -7.36 4.13 17.97
C ARG A 83 -6.54 4.68 16.81
N ASN A 84 -5.46 4.00 16.42
CA ASN A 84 -4.60 4.43 15.33
C ASN A 84 -5.34 4.40 13.98
N VAL A 85 -6.10 3.33 13.71
CA VAL A 85 -6.94 3.23 12.50
C VAL A 85 -8.00 4.34 12.48
N ALA A 86 -8.65 4.63 13.61
CA ALA A 86 -9.62 5.72 13.69
C ALA A 86 -8.97 7.10 13.46
N ALA A 87 -7.81 7.35 14.05
CA ALA A 87 -7.05 8.58 13.87
C ALA A 87 -6.58 8.75 12.41
N ASP A 88 -6.02 7.70 11.81
CA ASP A 88 -5.61 7.70 10.40
C ASP A 88 -6.79 7.96 9.47
N ARG A 89 -7.94 7.32 9.75
CA ARG A 89 -9.17 7.54 8.99
C ARG A 89 -9.62 9.00 9.06
N GLN A 90 -9.62 9.59 10.26
CA GLN A 90 -9.97 11.00 10.43
C GLN A 90 -8.98 11.92 9.72
N ALA A 91 -7.68 11.67 9.85
CA ALA A 91 -6.64 12.45 9.17
C ALA A 91 -6.78 12.41 7.65
N ARG A 92 -7.13 11.25 7.06
CA ARG A 92 -7.41 11.13 5.61
C ARG A 92 -8.64 11.92 5.20
N LEU A 93 -9.71 11.89 5.99
CA LEU A 93 -10.92 12.66 5.73
C LEU A 93 -10.67 14.17 5.80
N ASP A 94 -9.87 14.61 6.79
CA ASP A 94 -9.50 16.02 6.95
C ASP A 94 -8.62 16.49 5.78
N ALA A 95 -7.63 15.68 5.39
CA ALA A 95 -6.77 15.94 4.25
C ALA A 95 -7.57 16.01 2.93
N PHE A 96 -8.50 15.08 2.72
CA PHE A 96 -9.42 15.14 1.58
C PHE A 96 -10.26 16.41 1.60
N SER A 97 -10.85 16.75 2.74
CA SER A 97 -11.68 17.95 2.86
C SER A 97 -10.90 19.22 2.50
N ALA A 98 -9.64 19.31 2.94
CA ALA A 98 -8.74 20.42 2.60
C ALA A 98 -8.32 20.42 1.11
N GLY A 99 -8.04 19.25 0.53
CA GLY A 99 -7.56 19.08 -0.85
C GLY A 99 -8.64 18.87 -1.92
N ARG A 100 -9.93 18.83 -1.53
CA ARG A 100 -11.03 18.39 -2.40
C ARG A 100 -11.13 19.20 -3.69
N ALA A 101 -11.01 20.53 -3.60
CA ALA A 101 -11.13 21.40 -4.77
C ALA A 101 -10.01 21.14 -5.80
N GLU A 102 -8.79 20.94 -5.31
CA GLU A 102 -7.62 20.62 -6.15
C GLU A 102 -7.77 19.24 -6.80
N GLN A 103 -8.24 18.25 -6.03
CA GLN A 103 -8.49 16.91 -6.56
C GLN A 103 -9.55 16.93 -7.66
N LEU A 104 -10.68 17.63 -7.46
CA LEU A 104 -11.72 17.78 -8.47
C LEU A 104 -11.22 18.53 -9.71
N SER A 105 -10.39 19.57 -9.52
CA SER A 105 -9.75 20.29 -10.62
C SER A 105 -8.82 19.37 -11.43
N THR A 106 -8.05 18.53 -10.74
CA THR A 106 -7.16 17.55 -11.37
C THR A 106 -7.94 16.53 -12.17
N ILE A 107 -9.07 16.04 -11.64
CA ILE A 107 -9.96 15.12 -12.36
C ILE A 107 -10.49 15.78 -13.62
N ALA A 108 -10.95 17.04 -13.54
CA ALA A 108 -11.49 17.78 -14.67
C ALA A 108 -10.49 18.00 -15.82
N GLN A 109 -9.18 17.91 -15.56
CA GLN A 109 -8.13 18.01 -16.57
C GLN A 109 -7.86 16.70 -17.31
N LEU A 110 -8.36 15.57 -16.82
CA LEU A 110 -8.18 14.27 -17.48
C LEU A 110 -9.08 14.16 -18.72
N PRO A 111 -8.74 13.30 -19.70
CA PRO A 111 -9.67 12.96 -20.77
C PRO A 111 -10.98 12.37 -20.25
N GLU A 112 -12.09 12.65 -20.93
CA GLU A 112 -13.46 12.34 -20.47
C GLU A 112 -13.67 10.89 -19.98
N PRO A 113 -13.21 9.82 -20.68
CA PRO A 113 -13.36 8.46 -20.19
C PRO A 113 -12.77 8.20 -18.79
N PHE A 114 -11.64 8.86 -18.46
CA PHE A 114 -11.04 8.77 -17.13
C PHE A 114 -11.84 9.55 -16.08
N GLN A 115 -12.42 10.70 -16.46
CA GLN A 115 -13.32 11.43 -15.58
C GLN A 115 -14.55 10.58 -15.23
N GLN A 116 -15.17 9.97 -16.24
CA GLN A 116 -16.34 9.10 -16.07
C GLN A 116 -16.01 7.92 -15.15
N ARG A 117 -14.84 7.28 -15.31
CA ARG A 117 -14.35 6.22 -14.43
C ARG A 117 -14.28 6.68 -12.97
N LEU A 118 -13.57 7.77 -12.70
CA LEU A 118 -13.37 8.27 -11.33
C LEU A 118 -14.68 8.73 -10.67
N ASN A 119 -15.55 9.40 -11.44
CA ASN A 119 -16.87 9.78 -10.98
C ASN A 119 -17.76 8.56 -10.70
N GLY A 120 -17.64 7.51 -11.52
CA GLY A 120 -18.35 6.25 -11.29
C GLY A 120 -17.98 5.58 -9.96
N PHE A 121 -16.69 5.57 -9.60
CA PHE A 121 -16.24 5.05 -8.30
C PHE A 121 -16.84 5.87 -7.14
N MET A 122 -16.75 7.20 -7.21
CA MET A 122 -17.33 8.08 -6.19
C MET A 122 -18.85 7.96 -6.07
N ALA A 123 -19.55 7.76 -7.19
CA ALA A 123 -21.00 7.61 -7.19
C ALA A 123 -21.46 6.29 -6.55
N ARG A 124 -20.73 5.20 -6.79
CA ARG A 124 -21.05 3.88 -6.21
C ARG A 124 -20.62 3.75 -4.75
N ARG A 125 -19.48 4.35 -4.39
CA ARG A 125 -18.96 4.36 -3.03
C ARG A 125 -18.31 5.71 -2.72
N PRO A 126 -19.04 6.67 -2.13
CA PRO A 126 -18.51 8.00 -1.83
C PRO A 126 -17.24 8.00 -0.98
N GLU A 127 -17.05 6.99 -0.13
CA GLU A 127 -15.84 6.84 0.69
C GLU A 127 -14.57 6.64 -0.13
N THR A 128 -14.68 6.11 -1.35
CA THR A 128 -13.53 6.00 -2.24
C THR A 128 -12.86 7.34 -2.47
N ALA A 129 -13.61 8.45 -2.45
CA ALA A 129 -13.10 9.79 -2.71
C ALA A 129 -11.91 10.17 -1.81
N TRP A 130 -11.88 9.64 -0.59
CA TRP A 130 -10.85 9.96 0.40
C TRP A 130 -10.09 8.73 0.92
N GLU A 131 -10.64 7.52 0.81
CA GLU A 131 -9.92 6.30 1.19
C GLU A 131 -8.90 5.88 0.13
N ASP A 132 -9.33 5.85 -1.13
CA ASP A 132 -8.65 5.10 -2.20
C ASP A 132 -8.52 5.90 -3.51
N GLN A 133 -9.17 7.05 -3.67
CA GLN A 133 -9.23 7.78 -4.95
C GLN A 133 -7.87 8.31 -5.38
N GLY A 134 -6.96 8.62 -4.45
CA GLY A 134 -5.58 8.97 -4.81
C GLY A 134 -4.90 7.86 -5.63
N TYR A 135 -5.24 6.59 -5.34
CA TYR A 135 -4.73 5.42 -6.05
C TYR A 135 -5.27 5.36 -7.49
N GLU A 136 -6.58 5.54 -7.67
CA GLU A 136 -7.21 5.53 -9.01
C GLU A 136 -6.86 6.78 -9.82
N LEU A 137 -6.77 7.95 -9.19
CA LEU A 137 -6.40 9.20 -9.85
C LEU A 137 -4.98 9.13 -10.39
N ALA A 138 -4.01 8.70 -9.58
CA ALA A 138 -2.63 8.50 -10.02
C ALA A 138 -2.54 7.44 -11.12
N THR A 139 -3.36 6.38 -11.07
CA THR A 139 -3.44 5.38 -12.15
C THR A 139 -3.95 6.00 -13.47
N CYS A 140 -4.99 6.84 -13.42
CA CYS A 140 -5.51 7.53 -14.60
C CYS A 140 -4.51 8.55 -15.15
N GLN A 141 -3.83 9.31 -14.30
CA GLN A 141 -2.76 10.23 -14.71
C GLN A 141 -1.61 9.48 -15.39
N ALA A 142 -1.22 8.32 -14.85
CA ALA A 142 -0.18 7.48 -15.45
C ALA A 142 -0.60 6.97 -16.83
N ALA A 143 -1.88 6.59 -16.99
CA ALA A 143 -2.41 6.21 -18.29
C ALA A 143 -2.30 7.37 -19.31
N VAL A 144 -2.57 8.61 -18.89
CA VAL A 144 -2.38 9.80 -19.75
C VAL A 144 -0.92 10.01 -20.14
N VAL A 145 0.03 9.85 -19.20
CA VAL A 145 1.47 9.91 -19.52
C VAL A 145 1.85 8.85 -20.57
N ILE A 146 1.35 7.63 -20.41
CA ILE A 146 1.57 6.54 -21.38
C ILE A 146 0.96 6.90 -22.74
N LEU A 147 -0.24 7.48 -22.78
CA LEU A 147 -0.90 7.91 -24.02
C LEU A 147 -0.13 9.01 -24.75
N ASN A 148 0.47 9.94 -24.02
CA ASN A 148 1.31 10.99 -24.58
C ASN A 148 2.64 10.43 -25.13
N THR A 149 3.13 9.33 -24.54
CA THR A 149 4.35 8.63 -24.98
C THR A 149 4.07 7.71 -26.17
N CYS A 150 2.89 7.08 -26.22
CA CYS A 150 2.53 6.03 -27.16
C CYS A 150 1.37 6.47 -28.07
N ALA A 151 1.68 6.74 -29.34
CA ALA A 151 0.71 7.28 -30.30
C ALA A 151 -0.41 6.28 -30.71
N THR A 152 -0.15 4.98 -30.62
CA THR A 152 -1.07 3.92 -31.09
C THR A 152 -1.31 2.86 -30.02
N ALA A 153 -2.41 2.10 -30.16
CA ALA A 153 -2.70 0.95 -29.28
C ALA A 153 -1.56 -0.10 -29.31
N GLU A 154 -1.00 -0.34 -30.50
CA GLU A 154 0.14 -1.24 -30.65
C GLU A 154 1.39 -0.73 -29.91
N ALA A 155 1.66 0.58 -29.94
CA ALA A 155 2.76 1.16 -29.18
C ALA A 155 2.55 1.02 -27.67
N VAL A 156 1.31 1.13 -27.17
CA VAL A 156 0.98 0.88 -25.77
C VAL A 156 1.23 -0.58 -25.38
N ARG A 157 0.80 -1.54 -26.22
CA ARG A 157 1.08 -2.96 -26.00
C ARG A 157 2.58 -3.25 -25.94
N GLN A 158 3.34 -2.70 -26.88
CA GLN A 158 4.79 -2.83 -26.91
C GLN A 158 5.42 -2.22 -25.64
N PHE A 159 4.97 -1.04 -25.22
CA PHE A 159 5.41 -0.41 -23.99
C PHE A 159 5.15 -1.30 -22.77
N GLY A 160 3.97 -1.92 -22.66
CA GLY A 160 3.62 -2.85 -21.60
C GLY A 160 4.50 -4.11 -21.53
N GLY A 161 5.08 -4.53 -22.65
CA GLY A 161 5.98 -5.68 -22.74
C GLY A 161 7.46 -5.38 -22.43
N LEU A 162 7.84 -4.10 -22.29
CA LEU A 162 9.21 -3.70 -21.94
C LEU A 162 9.55 -4.01 -20.48
N LYS A 163 10.84 -4.11 -20.16
CA LYS A 163 11.29 -4.13 -18.76
C LYS A 163 11.06 -2.76 -18.11
N TYR A 164 10.86 -2.75 -16.81
CA TYR A 164 10.59 -1.51 -16.06
C TYR A 164 11.58 -0.38 -16.35
N GLY A 165 12.90 -0.66 -16.34
CA GLY A 165 13.91 0.36 -16.65
C GLY A 165 13.76 0.97 -18.06
N GLU A 166 13.34 0.18 -19.04
CA GLU A 166 13.10 0.65 -20.42
C GLU A 166 11.79 1.45 -20.52
N GLN A 167 10.77 1.08 -19.74
CA GLN A 167 9.52 1.83 -19.63
C GLN A 167 9.77 3.22 -19.05
N ILE A 168 10.57 3.31 -17.98
CA ILE A 168 10.93 4.58 -17.33
C ILE A 168 11.81 5.43 -18.24
N GLN A 169 12.74 4.85 -19.00
CA GLN A 169 13.49 5.61 -20.01
C GLN A 169 12.59 6.26 -21.07
N ARG A 170 11.49 5.60 -21.46
CA ARG A 170 10.52 6.15 -22.42
C ARG A 170 9.54 7.14 -21.82
N ALA A 171 9.15 6.94 -20.56
CA ALA A 171 8.22 7.80 -19.84
C ALA A 171 8.75 8.12 -18.42
N PRO A 172 9.76 9.01 -18.30
CA PRO A 172 10.44 9.27 -17.02
C PRO A 172 9.52 9.81 -15.93
N GLU A 173 8.40 10.43 -16.31
CA GLU A 173 7.42 10.96 -15.37
C GLU A 173 6.80 9.87 -14.48
N LEU A 174 6.69 8.64 -14.98
CA LEU A 174 6.10 7.52 -14.25
C LEU A 174 6.92 7.12 -13.01
N GLU A 175 8.25 7.35 -13.01
CA GLU A 175 9.09 7.08 -11.84
C GLU A 175 8.75 8.03 -10.68
N ARG A 176 8.56 9.31 -11.00
CA ARG A 176 8.23 10.35 -10.01
C ARG A 176 6.85 10.15 -9.39
N MET A 177 5.96 9.44 -10.08
CA MET A 177 4.61 9.15 -9.59
C MET A 177 4.58 8.06 -8.51
N GLY A 178 5.67 7.32 -8.30
CA GLY A 178 5.76 6.32 -7.21
C GLY A 178 4.70 5.21 -7.32
N LEU A 179 4.34 4.81 -8.54
CA LEU A 179 3.27 3.86 -8.79
C LEU A 179 3.62 2.46 -8.23
N SER A 180 2.65 1.82 -7.60
CA SER A 180 2.75 0.39 -7.31
C SER A 180 2.58 -0.44 -8.59
N GLY A 181 2.99 -1.72 -8.55
CA GLY A 181 2.87 -2.62 -9.70
C GLY A 181 1.44 -2.77 -10.23
N ASN A 182 0.44 -2.80 -9.34
CA ASN A 182 -0.98 -2.87 -9.72
C ASN A 182 -1.44 -1.60 -10.45
N MET A 183 -1.07 -0.42 -9.93
CA MET A 183 -1.38 0.86 -10.59
C MET A 183 -0.76 0.91 -11.98
N PHE A 184 0.51 0.52 -12.10
CA PHE A 184 1.22 0.54 -13.38
C PHE A 184 0.55 -0.40 -14.40
N ALA A 185 0.27 -1.65 -14.00
CA ALA A 185 -0.35 -2.63 -14.88
C ALA A 185 -1.74 -2.17 -15.36
N VAL A 186 -2.55 -1.58 -14.47
CA VAL A 186 -3.85 -1.03 -14.86
C VAL A 186 -3.69 0.22 -15.71
N ALA A 187 -2.75 1.12 -15.43
CA ALA A 187 -2.49 2.30 -16.26
C ALA A 187 -2.19 1.94 -17.72
N VAL A 188 -1.34 0.92 -17.95
CA VAL A 188 -1.06 0.39 -19.29
C VAL A 188 -2.33 -0.13 -19.97
N ARG A 189 -3.16 -0.89 -19.24
CA ARG A 189 -4.44 -1.41 -19.74
C ARG A 189 -5.41 -0.30 -20.11
N LEU A 190 -5.57 0.70 -19.23
CA LEU A 190 -6.45 1.84 -19.48
C LEU A 190 -5.99 2.67 -20.67
N ALA A 191 -4.67 2.83 -20.86
CA ALA A 191 -4.13 3.47 -22.06
C ALA A 191 -4.46 2.65 -23.34
N SER A 192 -4.43 1.31 -23.28
CA SER A 192 -4.86 0.48 -24.41
C SER A 192 -6.35 0.69 -24.71
N PHE A 193 -7.21 0.63 -23.69
CA PHE A 193 -8.65 0.88 -23.87
C PHE A 193 -8.94 2.26 -24.41
N PHE A 194 -8.20 3.30 -23.99
CA PHE A 194 -8.40 4.65 -24.53
C PHE A 194 -8.20 4.71 -26.04
N ARG A 195 -7.33 3.87 -26.61
CA ARG A 195 -7.06 3.83 -28.05
C ARG A 195 -8.02 2.94 -28.82
N GLU A 196 -8.62 1.94 -28.18
CA GLU A 196 -9.36 0.87 -28.87
C GLU A 196 -10.86 0.89 -28.56
N SER A 197 -11.22 1.14 -27.30
CA SER A 197 -12.58 1.01 -26.77
C SER A 197 -12.71 1.88 -25.50
N PRO A 198 -12.77 3.23 -25.63
CA PRO A 198 -12.71 4.16 -24.50
C PRO A 198 -13.80 3.90 -23.45
N GLU A 199 -14.95 3.39 -23.85
CA GLU A 199 -16.07 3.01 -22.98
C GLU A 199 -15.71 1.92 -21.96
N LEU A 200 -14.68 1.10 -22.23
CA LEU A 200 -14.21 0.07 -21.29
C LEU A 200 -13.48 0.67 -20.10
N ILE A 201 -12.97 1.90 -20.19
CA ILE A 201 -12.26 2.57 -19.08
C ILE A 201 -13.17 2.73 -17.86
N ALA A 202 -14.44 3.09 -18.07
CA ALA A 202 -15.41 3.25 -16.99
C ALA A 202 -15.90 1.90 -16.43
N ARG A 203 -15.72 0.80 -17.17
CA ARG A 203 -16.19 -0.56 -16.83
C ARG A 203 -15.12 -1.43 -16.18
N GLU A 204 -13.85 -1.11 -16.38
CA GLU A 204 -12.72 -1.84 -15.82
C GLU A 204 -12.69 -1.75 -14.29
N HIS A 205 -12.24 -2.81 -13.62
CA HIS A 205 -12.07 -2.82 -12.17
C HIS A 205 -11.07 -1.76 -11.70
N ALA A 206 -11.27 -1.25 -10.48
CA ALA A 206 -10.31 -0.37 -9.82
C ALA A 206 -8.94 -1.06 -9.69
N ALA A 207 -7.85 -0.30 -9.85
CA ALA A 207 -6.48 -0.79 -9.65
C ALA A 207 -6.23 -1.30 -8.23
N ILE A 208 -6.93 -0.76 -7.23
CA ILE A 208 -6.82 -1.23 -5.83
C ILE A 208 -7.62 -2.52 -5.55
N CYS A 209 -8.48 -2.96 -6.47
CA CYS A 209 -9.36 -4.11 -6.30
C CYS A 209 -8.66 -5.40 -5.81
N PRO A 210 -7.45 -5.77 -6.27
CA PRO A 210 -6.76 -6.97 -5.75
C PRO A 210 -6.45 -6.92 -4.25
N LEU A 211 -6.41 -5.73 -3.64
CA LEU A 211 -6.07 -5.52 -2.23
C LEU A 211 -7.29 -5.40 -1.33
N VAL A 212 -8.37 -4.81 -1.85
CA VAL A 212 -9.55 -4.45 -1.03
C VAL A 212 -10.85 -5.12 -1.47
N GLY A 213 -10.86 -5.77 -2.63
CA GLY A 213 -12.04 -6.36 -3.26
C GLY A 213 -12.89 -5.36 -4.05
N CYS A 214 -13.72 -5.86 -4.96
CA CYS A 214 -14.55 -5.04 -5.86
C CYS A 214 -15.50 -4.10 -5.11
N GLU A 215 -16.17 -4.62 -4.08
CA GLU A 215 -17.17 -3.88 -3.31
C GLU A 215 -16.54 -2.65 -2.65
N ARG A 216 -15.44 -2.85 -1.91
CA ARG A 216 -14.72 -1.76 -1.26
C ARG A 216 -14.07 -0.81 -2.26
N ALA A 217 -13.61 -1.29 -3.41
CA ALA A 217 -13.03 -0.43 -4.43
C ALA A 217 -14.09 0.35 -5.24
N GLY A 218 -15.39 0.09 -5.04
CA GLY A 218 -16.47 0.73 -5.81
C GLY A 218 -16.53 0.27 -7.27
N CYS A 219 -16.03 -0.93 -7.59
CA CYS A 219 -16.03 -1.46 -8.96
C CYS A 219 -17.45 -1.54 -9.56
N PRO A 220 -17.60 -1.46 -10.89
CA PRO A 220 -18.87 -1.75 -11.56
C PRO A 220 -19.38 -3.16 -11.22
N THR A 221 -20.69 -3.30 -11.01
CA THR A 221 -21.34 -4.61 -10.88
C THR A 221 -21.71 -5.15 -12.25
N LEU A 222 -21.89 -6.47 -12.37
CA LEU A 222 -22.33 -7.09 -13.64
C LEU A 222 -23.66 -6.50 -14.15
N ASP A 223 -24.56 -6.11 -13.24
CA ASP A 223 -25.85 -5.50 -13.58
C ASP A 223 -25.72 -4.06 -14.11
N SER A 224 -24.58 -3.40 -13.87
CA SER A 224 -24.29 -2.05 -14.40
C SER A 224 -23.73 -2.06 -15.84
N GLN A 225 -23.65 -3.23 -16.47
CA GLN A 225 -23.07 -3.44 -17.80
C GLN A 225 -24.12 -3.71 -18.90
N LEU A 226 -25.39 -3.84 -18.53
CA LEU A 226 -26.55 -3.97 -19.44
C LEU A 226 -27.26 -2.62 -19.62
#